data_AF-A0A1F7NS63-F1
#
_entry.id   AF-A0A1F7NS63-F1
#
_cell.length_a   1.000
_cell.length_b   1.000
_cell.length_c   1.000
_cell.angle_alpha   90.00
_cell.angle_beta   90.00
_cell.angle_gamma   90.00
#
_symmetry.space_group_name_H-M   'P 1'
#
loop_
_entity.id
_entity.type
_entity.pdbx_description
1 polymer ?
#
loop_
_entity_poly.entity_id
_entity_poly.type
_entity_poly.pdbx_seq_one_letter_code
_entity_poly.pdbx_strand_id
1 'polypeptide(L)'
;MPLLDVGDALNLALREEMRRDPRVYCIGEDIVLGLPFGVTKGLVDEFGPERVLNAPISEAAIVGSALGAAVTGLVPVVDMHFADFVTCAMDEVVNQIAKSRYMFGGQFACPVTLRMPYGIGRSGGGHHSNSVEAWFVNTPGLKICIPSTPADARGLLKTAIRDPDPVLIFEHRGLYRVTGEVPEADTLVPLGAADVKRPGRDATVIATARMVHASLEAARRLAEEGIEVEVVDPTGLVPVVDMHFADFVTCAMDEVVNQIAKSRYMFGGQFACPVTLRMPYGIGRSGGGHHSNSVEAWFVNTPGLKICIPSTPADARGLLKTAIRDPDPVLIFEHRGLYRVTGEVPEADTLVPLGTADVKRPGRDATVIATARMVHASLEAARRLAEEGIEVEVVDPRSLVPLDREALADSVRRTNRVVIAEEGPMRASVGAWLASVIAEDCFDDLDAPIARVAAPDVPIPFSPPLEGFVMPDAEAVVAAVRHVLK
;
A
#
# COMPACT_ATOMS: atom_id res chain seq x y z
N MET A 1 18.83 -32.61 3.81
CA MET A 1 18.19 -31.52 4.58
C MET A 1 18.17 -31.93 6.04
N PRO A 2 18.95 -31.29 6.91
CA PRO A 2 18.88 -31.54 8.34
C PRO A 2 17.49 -31.18 8.88
N LEU A 3 17.01 -31.99 9.83
CA LEU A 3 15.82 -31.69 10.61
C LEU A 3 16.25 -30.86 11.82
N LEU A 4 15.85 -29.60 11.86
CA LEU A 4 16.20 -28.66 12.94
C LEU A 4 14.92 -28.10 13.57
N ASP A 5 15.00 -27.70 14.84
CA ASP A 5 13.99 -26.82 15.41
C ASP A 5 14.24 -25.36 14.98
N VAL A 6 13.23 -24.49 15.14
CA VAL A 6 13.35 -23.07 14.76
C VAL A 6 14.49 -22.37 15.49
N GLY A 7 14.72 -22.71 16.77
CA GLY A 7 15.81 -22.12 17.57
C GLY A 7 17.20 -22.50 17.03
N ASP A 8 17.39 -23.78 16.71
CA ASP A 8 18.64 -24.30 16.13
C ASP A 8 18.84 -23.76 14.70
N ALA A 9 17.77 -23.57 13.93
CA ALA A 9 17.84 -22.96 12.60
C ALA A 9 18.28 -21.48 12.64
N LEU A 10 17.80 -20.70 13.62
CA LEU A 10 18.26 -19.34 13.88
C LEU A 10 19.72 -19.32 14.36
N ASN A 11 20.11 -20.23 15.27
CA ASN A 11 21.50 -20.37 15.70
C ASN A 11 22.43 -20.68 14.51
N LEU A 12 22.02 -21.60 13.63
CA LEU A 12 22.76 -21.95 12.43
C LEU A 12 22.93 -20.74 11.50
N ALA A 13 21.87 -19.95 11.27
CA ALA A 13 21.95 -18.71 10.49
C ALA A 13 22.97 -17.72 11.10
N LEU A 14 22.95 -17.50 12.42
CA LEU A 14 23.92 -16.63 13.09
C LEU A 14 25.36 -17.12 12.88
N ARG A 15 25.62 -18.43 13.09
CA ARG A 15 26.96 -19.00 12.87
C ARG A 15 27.44 -18.81 11.44
N GLU A 16 26.57 -19.07 10.48
CA GLU A 16 26.91 -18.93 9.06
C GLU A 16 27.23 -17.48 8.69
N GLU A 17 26.43 -16.51 9.12
CA GLU A 17 26.67 -15.10 8.79
C GLU A 17 27.87 -14.51 9.56
N MET A 18 28.09 -14.92 10.81
CA MET A 18 29.26 -14.51 11.59
C MET A 18 30.58 -15.07 11.05
N ARG A 19 30.57 -16.29 10.48
CA ARG A 19 31.71 -16.85 9.72
C ARG A 19 31.92 -16.12 8.40
N ARG A 20 30.83 -15.79 7.71
CA ARG A 20 30.86 -15.17 6.39
C ARG A 20 31.38 -13.74 6.44
N ASP A 21 31.00 -12.96 7.45
CA ASP A 21 31.37 -11.56 7.56
C ASP A 21 31.95 -11.25 8.96
N PRO A 22 33.24 -10.88 9.07
CA PRO A 22 33.88 -10.59 10.34
C PRO A 22 33.33 -9.34 11.04
N ARG A 23 32.51 -8.54 10.34
CA ARG A 23 31.85 -7.34 10.88
C ARG A 23 30.56 -7.66 11.64
N VAL A 24 30.01 -8.87 11.47
CA VAL A 24 28.74 -9.28 12.08
C VAL A 24 28.94 -9.65 13.54
N TYR A 25 28.31 -8.97 14.49
CA TYR A 25 28.42 -9.33 15.90
C TYR A 25 27.06 -9.38 16.57
N CYS A 26 26.94 -10.17 17.63
CA CYS A 26 25.71 -10.26 18.42
C CYS A 26 25.84 -9.42 19.69
N ILE A 27 24.80 -8.66 20.04
CA ILE A 27 24.70 -7.92 21.29
C ILE A 27 23.31 -8.06 21.88
N GLY A 28 23.23 -8.25 23.19
CA GLY A 28 21.97 -8.41 23.90
C GLY A 28 22.20 -8.75 25.36
N GLU A 29 21.12 -8.93 26.11
CA GLU A 29 21.18 -9.38 27.48
C GLU A 29 21.42 -10.90 27.52
N ASP A 30 22.25 -11.39 28.46
CA ASP A 30 22.52 -12.81 28.71
C ASP A 30 22.86 -13.73 27.50
N ILE A 31 23.15 -13.17 26.32
CA ILE A 31 23.37 -13.92 25.08
C ILE A 31 24.64 -14.76 25.10
N VAL A 32 25.64 -14.39 25.92
CA VAL A 32 26.85 -15.20 26.13
C VAL A 32 26.51 -16.56 26.73
N LEU A 33 25.48 -16.61 27.58
CA LEU A 33 24.96 -17.86 28.17
C LEU A 33 23.95 -18.56 27.25
N GLY A 34 23.53 -17.92 26.16
CA GLY A 34 22.48 -18.40 25.29
C GLY A 34 21.08 -18.23 25.87
N LEU A 35 20.88 -17.35 26.85
CA LEU A 35 19.58 -17.18 27.52
C LEU A 35 18.71 -16.12 26.82
N PRO A 36 17.39 -16.12 27.06
CA PRO A 36 16.60 -17.12 27.80
C PRO A 36 16.17 -18.31 26.94
N PHE A 37 16.26 -18.22 25.61
CA PHE A 37 15.65 -19.21 24.70
C PHE A 37 16.61 -20.23 24.07
N GLY A 38 17.91 -20.05 24.20
CA GLY A 38 18.92 -20.98 23.67
C GLY A 38 19.47 -20.61 22.29
N VAL A 39 18.93 -19.58 21.62
CA VAL A 39 19.24 -19.30 20.20
C VAL A 39 20.69 -18.85 19.99
N THR A 40 21.31 -18.21 20.97
CA THR A 40 22.71 -17.74 20.90
C THR A 40 23.71 -18.69 21.57
N LYS A 41 23.25 -19.89 21.99
CA LYS A 41 24.07 -20.86 22.72
C LYS A 41 25.32 -21.28 21.92
N GLY A 42 26.48 -21.21 22.58
CA GLY A 42 27.76 -21.63 22.03
C GLY A 42 28.31 -20.76 20.91
N LEU A 43 27.75 -19.55 20.69
CA LEU A 43 28.34 -18.57 19.76
C LEU A 43 29.62 -17.96 20.35
N VAL A 44 29.64 -17.66 21.66
CA VAL A 44 30.82 -17.07 22.32
C VAL A 44 32.03 -18.01 22.29
N ASP A 45 31.80 -19.31 22.42
CA ASP A 45 32.88 -20.31 22.37
C ASP A 45 33.53 -20.38 20.98
N GLU A 46 32.76 -20.06 19.93
CA GLU A 46 33.23 -20.08 18.55
C GLU A 46 33.85 -18.74 18.11
N PHE A 47 33.19 -17.62 18.41
CA PHE A 47 33.56 -16.30 17.88
C PHE A 47 34.24 -15.38 18.89
N GLY A 48 34.30 -15.79 20.16
CA GLY A 48 34.92 -15.04 21.24
C GLY A 48 34.05 -13.92 21.82
N PRO A 49 34.46 -13.35 22.96
CA PRO A 49 33.71 -12.33 23.70
C PRO A 49 33.67 -10.97 23.00
N GLU A 50 34.50 -10.74 21.98
CA GLU A 50 34.49 -9.50 21.19
C GLU A 50 33.36 -9.46 20.14
N ARG A 51 32.78 -10.62 19.82
CA ARG A 51 31.75 -10.77 18.77
C ARG A 51 30.40 -11.24 19.31
N VAL A 52 30.34 -11.63 20.58
CA VAL A 52 29.12 -12.01 21.31
C VAL A 52 29.13 -11.28 22.64
N LEU A 53 28.43 -10.16 22.72
CA LEU A 53 28.53 -9.21 23.82
C LEU A 53 27.28 -9.24 24.69
N ASN A 54 27.46 -9.48 25.99
CA ASN A 54 26.43 -9.16 26.96
C ASN A 54 26.35 -7.64 27.15
N ALA A 55 25.13 -7.12 27.17
CA ALA A 55 24.82 -5.73 27.46
C ALA A 55 24.13 -5.59 28.83
N PRO A 56 24.15 -4.38 29.45
CA PRO A 56 23.26 -4.05 30.55
C PRO A 56 21.80 -4.15 30.14
N ILE A 57 20.90 -4.28 31.12
CA ILE A 57 19.45 -4.25 30.91
C ILE A 57 19.02 -2.81 30.60
N SER A 58 19.24 -2.41 29.35
CA SER A 58 18.91 -1.09 28.82
C SER A 58 18.78 -1.20 27.31
N GLU A 59 17.55 -1.36 26.84
CA GLU A 59 17.26 -1.56 25.43
C GLU A 59 17.72 -0.36 24.60
N ALA A 60 17.52 0.86 25.11
CA ALA A 60 18.03 2.09 24.47
C ALA A 60 19.55 2.05 24.28
N ALA A 61 20.32 1.61 25.28
CA ALA A 61 21.78 1.50 25.16
C ALA A 61 22.18 0.39 24.18
N ILE A 62 21.48 -0.76 24.20
CA ILE A 62 21.71 -1.87 23.27
C ILE A 62 21.49 -1.42 21.83
N VAL A 63 20.31 -0.87 21.54
CA VAL A 63 19.90 -0.47 20.19
C VAL A 63 20.67 0.76 19.71
N GLY A 64 20.87 1.76 20.57
CA GLY A 64 21.63 2.96 20.25
C GLY A 64 23.11 2.67 19.98
N SER A 65 23.73 1.76 20.74
CA SER A 65 25.11 1.34 20.45
C SER A 65 25.22 0.53 19.16
N ALA A 66 24.21 -0.30 18.86
CA ALA A 66 24.12 -0.99 17.57
C ALA A 66 24.02 0.00 16.41
N LEU A 67 23.21 1.05 16.51
CA LEU A 67 23.21 2.12 15.50
C LEU A 67 24.61 2.72 15.31
N GLY A 68 25.27 3.12 16.40
CA GLY A 68 26.62 3.68 16.35
C GLY A 68 27.63 2.73 15.68
N ALA A 69 27.54 1.44 15.97
CA ALA A 69 28.36 0.41 15.35
C ALA A 69 28.05 0.24 13.85
N ALA A 70 26.77 0.25 13.47
CA ALA A 70 26.33 0.10 12.09
C ALA A 70 26.85 1.25 11.21
N VAL A 71 26.69 2.49 11.66
CA VAL A 71 27.13 3.68 10.89
C VAL A 71 28.66 3.82 10.82
N THR A 72 29.38 3.12 11.70
CA THR A 72 30.85 3.02 11.68
C THR A 72 31.38 1.79 10.96
N GLY A 73 30.48 0.99 10.34
CA GLY A 73 30.84 -0.06 9.39
C GLY A 73 30.71 -1.50 9.92
N LEU A 74 30.22 -1.71 11.14
CA LEU A 74 29.89 -3.03 11.67
C LEU A 74 28.48 -3.48 11.24
N VAL A 75 28.15 -4.75 11.48
CA VAL A 75 26.83 -5.34 11.17
C VAL A 75 26.23 -5.93 12.47
N PRO A 76 25.62 -5.12 13.32
CA PRO A 76 25.06 -5.58 14.58
C PRO A 76 23.82 -6.46 14.39
N VAL A 77 23.79 -7.59 15.09
CA VAL A 77 22.62 -8.43 15.32
C VAL A 77 22.22 -8.28 16.78
N VAL A 78 21.19 -7.48 17.02
CA VAL A 78 20.65 -7.18 18.34
C VAL A 78 19.68 -8.28 18.74
N ASP A 79 19.92 -8.92 19.88
CA ASP A 79 19.01 -9.88 20.49
C ASP A 79 18.27 -9.18 21.65
N MET A 80 16.98 -8.92 21.44
CA MET A 80 16.10 -8.41 22.48
C MET A 80 15.47 -9.61 23.18
N HIS A 81 15.46 -9.65 24.51
CA HIS A 81 14.87 -10.79 25.22
C HIS A 81 13.36 -10.97 24.95
N PHE A 82 12.61 -9.87 24.90
CA PHE A 82 11.18 -9.89 24.58
C PHE A 82 10.84 -8.69 23.71
N ALA A 83 10.02 -8.90 22.69
CA ALA A 83 9.57 -7.82 21.81
C ALA A 83 8.86 -6.70 22.58
N ASP A 84 8.19 -6.99 23.70
CA ASP A 84 7.53 -6.02 24.56
C ASP A 84 8.45 -4.85 24.99
N PHE A 85 9.74 -5.14 25.24
CA PHE A 85 10.70 -4.17 25.77
C PHE A 85 11.35 -3.29 24.70
N VAL A 86 11.09 -3.54 23.41
CA VAL A 86 11.50 -2.61 22.34
C VAL A 86 10.96 -1.19 22.56
N THR A 87 9.88 -1.06 23.33
CA THR A 87 9.29 0.23 23.73
C THR A 87 10.26 1.12 24.50
N CYS A 88 11.19 0.54 25.25
CA CYS A 88 12.26 1.27 25.94
C CYS A 88 13.30 1.85 24.97
N ALA A 89 13.37 1.36 23.73
CA ALA A 89 14.27 1.80 22.67
C ALA A 89 13.53 2.38 21.46
N MET A 90 12.29 2.86 21.66
CA MET A 90 11.45 3.30 20.55
C MET A 90 12.05 4.49 19.80
N ASP A 91 12.71 5.41 20.49
CA ASP A 91 13.39 6.54 19.83
C ASP A 91 14.54 6.05 18.94
N GLU A 92 15.36 5.14 19.47
CA GLU A 92 16.49 4.56 18.74
C GLU A 92 16.01 3.79 17.52
N VAL A 93 14.92 3.01 17.62
CA VAL A 93 14.39 2.24 16.48
C VAL A 93 13.71 3.14 15.45
N VAL A 94 12.75 3.99 15.88
CA VAL A 94 11.84 4.72 14.99
C VAL A 94 12.43 6.05 14.50
N ASN A 95 13.08 6.81 15.38
CA ASN A 95 13.59 8.13 15.03
C ASN A 95 15.03 8.09 14.54
N GLN A 96 15.86 7.21 15.11
CA GLN A 96 17.26 7.15 14.74
C GLN A 96 17.48 6.11 13.63
N ILE A 97 17.31 4.82 13.90
CA ILE A 97 17.66 3.71 13.00
C ILE A 97 16.86 3.76 11.71
N ALA A 98 15.52 3.77 11.78
CA ALA A 98 14.66 3.75 10.59
C ALA A 98 14.97 4.88 9.60
N LYS A 99 15.32 6.05 10.13
CA LYS A 99 15.55 7.27 9.35
C LYS A 99 17.02 7.51 9.05
N SER A 100 17.97 6.74 9.61
CA SER A 100 19.41 7.05 9.55
C SER A 100 19.91 7.15 8.12
N ARG A 101 19.74 6.09 7.32
CA ARG A 101 20.18 6.10 5.91
C ARG A 101 19.62 7.29 5.13
N TYR A 102 18.38 7.67 5.43
CA TYR A 102 17.70 8.81 4.82
C TYR A 102 18.26 10.16 5.25
N MET A 103 18.34 10.42 6.57
CA MET A 103 18.75 11.71 7.12
C MET A 103 20.15 12.10 6.66
N PHE A 104 20.99 11.11 6.34
CA PHE A 104 22.34 11.30 5.83
C PHE A 104 22.45 11.09 4.31
N GLY A 105 21.33 11.18 3.57
CA GLY A 105 21.32 11.18 2.09
C GLY A 105 21.92 9.92 1.46
N GLY A 106 21.83 8.77 2.14
CA GLY A 106 22.40 7.50 1.70
C GLY A 106 23.93 7.42 1.77
N GLN A 107 24.59 8.34 2.48
CA GLN A 107 26.06 8.34 2.64
C GLN A 107 26.60 7.07 3.30
N PHE A 108 25.78 6.37 4.10
CA PHE A 108 26.11 5.10 4.71
C PHE A 108 24.90 4.16 4.75
N ALA A 109 25.17 2.87 4.83
CA ALA A 109 24.18 1.83 5.12
C ALA A 109 23.90 1.76 6.63
N CYS A 110 22.73 1.26 7.03
CA CYS A 110 22.38 1.06 8.43
C CYS A 110 21.97 -0.41 8.68
N PRO A 111 22.90 -1.37 8.54
CA PRO A 111 22.61 -2.81 8.60
C PRO A 111 22.43 -3.28 10.05
N VAL A 112 21.30 -2.93 10.66
CA VAL A 112 20.95 -3.37 12.01
C VAL A 112 19.85 -4.42 11.91
N THR A 113 20.11 -5.63 12.43
CA THR A 113 19.06 -6.65 12.59
C THR A 113 18.62 -6.71 14.05
N LEU A 114 17.35 -6.42 14.34
CA LEU A 114 16.77 -6.57 15.68
C LEU A 114 15.93 -7.84 15.72
N ARG A 115 16.40 -8.82 16.48
CA ARG A 115 15.72 -10.09 16.75
C ARG A 115 14.88 -9.97 18.01
N MET A 116 13.58 -10.22 17.88
CA MET A 116 12.61 -9.91 18.92
C MET A 116 11.63 -11.07 19.14
N PRO A 117 11.86 -11.88 20.19
CA PRO A 117 10.97 -12.95 20.58
C PRO A 117 9.62 -12.41 21.08
N TYR A 118 8.51 -12.77 20.42
CA TYR A 118 7.16 -12.24 20.70
C TYR A 118 6.09 -13.33 20.88
N GLY A 119 4.86 -12.89 21.14
CA GLY A 119 3.64 -13.70 20.97
C GLY A 119 3.18 -14.47 22.22
N ILE A 120 1.88 -14.76 22.30
CA ILE A 120 1.26 -15.35 23.49
C ILE A 120 1.70 -16.80 23.78
N GLY A 121 1.94 -17.13 25.05
CA GLY A 121 2.19 -18.50 25.48
C GLY A 121 2.93 -18.63 26.81
N ARG A 122 2.95 -19.85 27.37
CA ARG A 122 3.69 -20.23 28.60
C ARG A 122 3.43 -19.35 29.83
N SER A 123 2.24 -18.74 29.93
CA SER A 123 1.83 -17.92 31.07
C SER A 123 2.74 -16.71 31.35
N GLY A 124 3.29 -16.07 30.32
CA GLY A 124 4.22 -14.93 30.45
C GLY A 124 3.64 -13.64 31.04
N GLY A 125 2.31 -13.52 31.15
CA GLY A 125 1.64 -12.34 31.71
C GLY A 125 1.66 -11.13 30.77
N GLY A 126 1.12 -10.00 31.26
CA GLY A 126 0.79 -8.83 30.42
C GLY A 126 1.99 -8.07 29.84
N HIS A 127 3.17 -8.14 30.45
CA HIS A 127 4.38 -7.45 29.98
C HIS A 127 5.32 -8.33 29.14
N HIS A 128 4.95 -9.58 28.87
CA HIS A 128 5.78 -10.50 28.10
C HIS A 128 4.97 -11.23 27.03
N SER A 129 3.79 -10.75 26.63
CA SER A 129 2.90 -11.53 25.76
C SER A 129 2.32 -10.72 24.60
N ASN A 130 2.77 -9.48 24.41
CA ASN A 130 2.24 -8.65 23.34
C ASN A 130 2.74 -9.12 21.97
N SER A 131 1.92 -8.84 20.97
CA SER A 131 2.30 -8.85 19.56
C SER A 131 2.39 -7.40 19.11
N VAL A 132 3.62 -6.91 19.01
CA VAL A 132 3.94 -5.48 18.86
C VAL A 132 4.40 -5.12 17.45
N GLU A 133 4.42 -6.09 16.53
CA GLU A 133 4.84 -5.90 15.14
C GLU A 133 4.09 -4.75 14.45
N ALA A 134 2.80 -4.60 14.75
CA ALA A 134 1.94 -3.57 14.18
C ALA A 134 2.38 -2.13 14.51
N TRP A 135 3.12 -1.92 15.61
CA TRP A 135 3.64 -0.59 15.96
C TRP A 135 4.70 -0.09 14.97
N PHE A 136 5.36 -1.00 14.26
CA PHE A 136 6.48 -0.67 13.37
C PHE A 136 6.11 -0.72 11.89
N VAL A 137 5.00 -1.37 11.52
CA VAL A 137 4.58 -1.52 10.11
C VAL A 137 4.41 -0.17 9.42
N ASN A 138 3.98 0.87 10.14
CA ASN A 138 3.80 2.21 9.61
C ASN A 138 5.05 3.10 9.71
N THR A 139 6.20 2.57 10.11
CA THR A 139 7.45 3.33 10.27
C THR A 139 8.33 3.16 9.04
N PRO A 140 8.42 4.18 8.15
CA PRO A 140 9.22 4.07 6.93
C PRO A 140 10.72 3.92 7.24
N GLY A 141 11.40 3.11 6.42
CA GLY A 141 12.82 2.80 6.59
C GLY A 141 13.10 1.55 7.42
N LEU A 142 12.09 0.95 8.04
CA LEU A 142 12.18 -0.39 8.62
C LEU A 142 11.68 -1.45 7.64
N LYS A 143 12.33 -2.62 7.66
CA LYS A 143 11.81 -3.84 7.06
C LYS A 143 11.42 -4.81 8.18
N ILE A 144 10.35 -5.56 8.00
CA ILE A 144 9.81 -6.44 9.04
C ILE A 144 9.59 -7.83 8.45
N CYS A 145 9.99 -8.88 9.17
CA CYS A 145 9.65 -10.26 8.83
C CYS A 145 9.31 -11.10 10.06
N ILE A 146 8.56 -12.18 9.82
CA ILE A 146 8.05 -13.07 10.87
C ILE A 146 8.23 -14.52 10.37
N PRO A 147 9.24 -15.27 10.84
CA PRO A 147 9.44 -16.65 10.43
C PRO A 147 8.40 -17.59 11.05
N SER A 148 7.93 -18.56 10.26
CA SER A 148 6.94 -19.56 10.70
C SER A 148 7.49 -20.99 10.74
N THR A 149 8.50 -21.31 9.93
CA THR A 149 9.15 -22.63 9.88
C THR A 149 10.67 -22.53 10.11
N PRO A 150 11.37 -23.63 10.41
CA PRO A 150 12.84 -23.62 10.51
C PRO A 150 13.54 -23.12 9.24
N ALA A 151 13.01 -23.45 8.06
CA ALA A 151 13.54 -22.94 6.79
C ALA A 151 13.36 -21.41 6.68
N ASP A 152 12.18 -20.88 7.04
CA ASP A 152 11.93 -19.44 7.07
C ASP A 152 12.86 -18.75 8.07
N ALA A 153 13.01 -19.30 9.28
CA ALA A 153 13.85 -18.75 10.33
C ALA A 153 15.31 -18.62 9.89
N ARG A 154 15.90 -19.68 9.32
CA ARG A 154 17.26 -19.61 8.81
C ARG A 154 17.36 -18.62 7.64
N GLY A 155 16.48 -18.73 6.66
CA GLY A 155 16.55 -17.94 5.43
C GLY A 155 16.29 -16.45 5.63
N LEU A 156 15.25 -16.09 6.39
CA LEU A 156 14.90 -14.70 6.67
C LEU A 156 15.93 -14.01 7.56
N LEU A 157 16.49 -14.70 8.57
CA LEU A 157 17.53 -14.11 9.41
C LEU A 157 18.80 -13.82 8.60
N LYS A 158 19.20 -14.72 7.70
CA LYS A 158 20.33 -14.49 6.80
C LYS A 158 20.05 -13.32 5.85
N THR A 159 18.85 -13.24 5.29
CA THR A 159 18.45 -12.10 4.47
C THR A 159 18.51 -10.81 5.27
N ALA A 160 18.01 -10.80 6.51
CA ALA A 160 18.02 -9.64 7.41
C ALA A 160 19.44 -9.13 7.69
N ILE A 161 20.36 -10.04 8.05
CA ILE A 161 21.76 -9.69 8.36
C ILE A 161 22.50 -9.16 7.13
N ARG A 162 22.17 -9.66 5.94
CA ARG A 162 22.78 -9.23 4.67
C ARG A 162 22.16 -7.94 4.12
N ASP A 163 21.02 -7.52 4.63
CA ASP A 163 20.31 -6.34 4.15
C ASP A 163 21.04 -5.06 4.61
N PRO A 164 21.24 -4.07 3.72
CA PRO A 164 21.95 -2.84 4.09
C PRO A 164 21.06 -1.85 4.88
N ASP A 165 19.79 -2.16 5.09
CA ASP A 165 18.82 -1.36 5.81
C ASP A 165 18.38 -2.08 7.11
N PRO A 166 17.75 -1.36 8.07
CA PRO A 166 17.33 -1.96 9.32
C PRO A 166 16.21 -2.99 9.14
N VAL A 167 16.38 -4.16 9.75
CA VAL A 167 15.41 -5.26 9.70
C VAL A 167 15.00 -5.69 11.10
N LEU A 168 13.69 -5.68 11.36
CA LEU A 168 13.07 -6.24 12.55
C LEU A 168 12.58 -7.66 12.25
N ILE A 169 13.04 -8.64 13.01
CA ILE A 169 12.57 -10.03 12.91
C ILE A 169 11.84 -10.42 14.19
N PHE A 170 10.53 -10.65 14.07
CA PHE A 170 9.67 -11.05 15.18
C PHE A 170 9.60 -12.57 15.25
N GLU A 171 10.23 -13.14 16.26
CA GLU A 171 10.35 -14.59 16.44
C GLU A 171 9.26 -15.08 17.39
N HIS A 172 8.26 -15.82 16.91
CA HIS A 172 7.20 -16.28 17.81
C HIS A 172 7.74 -17.35 18.77
N ARG A 173 7.81 -17.06 20.08
CA ARG A 173 8.49 -17.92 21.08
C ARG A 173 7.92 -19.32 21.18
N GLY A 174 6.62 -19.46 20.92
CA GLY A 174 5.95 -20.77 20.85
C GLY A 174 6.47 -21.69 19.74
N LEU A 175 7.22 -21.16 18.77
CA LEU A 175 7.74 -21.92 17.63
C LEU A 175 9.16 -22.43 17.81
N TYR A 176 9.93 -21.96 18.81
CA TYR A 176 11.35 -22.33 18.93
C TYR A 176 11.64 -23.83 18.94
N ARG A 177 10.68 -24.66 19.38
CA ARG A 177 10.80 -26.13 19.44
C ARG A 177 10.05 -26.86 18.33
N VAL A 178 9.47 -26.14 17.38
CA VAL A 178 8.87 -26.73 16.19
C VAL A 178 9.99 -27.17 15.26
N THR A 179 9.96 -28.44 14.86
CA THR A 179 10.96 -29.05 13.97
C THR A 179 10.49 -29.05 12.51
N GLY A 180 11.45 -29.05 11.61
CA GLY A 180 11.21 -29.01 10.17
C GLY A 180 12.51 -29.13 9.38
N GLU A 181 12.38 -29.49 8.10
CA GLU A 181 13.53 -29.63 7.21
C GLU A 181 14.11 -28.25 6.86
N VAL A 182 15.43 -28.13 6.94
CA VAL A 182 16.15 -26.91 6.56
C VAL A 182 17.02 -27.23 5.33
N PRO A 183 16.95 -26.44 4.24
CA PRO A 183 17.82 -26.63 3.09
C PRO A 183 19.30 -26.61 3.49
N GLU A 184 20.13 -27.50 2.95
CA GLU A 184 21.59 -27.45 3.20
C GLU A 184 22.26 -26.32 2.42
N ALA A 185 21.72 -25.99 1.24
CA ALA A 185 22.17 -24.86 0.44
C ALA A 185 22.07 -23.53 1.21
N ASP A 186 22.92 -22.57 0.85
CA ASP A 186 22.86 -21.19 1.35
C ASP A 186 21.63 -20.46 0.77
N THR A 187 20.46 -20.73 1.34
CA THR A 187 19.19 -20.19 0.87
C THR A 187 18.85 -18.91 1.61
N LEU A 188 18.54 -17.85 0.85
CA LEU A 188 17.93 -16.61 1.34
C LEU A 188 16.44 -16.64 1.06
N VAL A 189 15.64 -16.17 2.02
CA VAL A 189 14.20 -15.94 1.81
C VAL A 189 14.01 -14.45 1.54
N PRO A 190 13.46 -14.05 0.38
CA PRO A 190 13.25 -12.65 0.07
C PRO A 190 12.20 -12.03 1.00
N LEU A 191 12.52 -10.86 1.56
CA LEU A 191 11.56 -10.05 2.32
C LEU A 191 10.44 -9.57 1.37
N GLY A 192 9.19 -9.53 1.84
CA GLY A 192 8.07 -9.04 1.04
C GLY A 192 7.38 -10.10 0.17
N ALA A 193 7.87 -11.33 0.11
CA ALA A 193 7.34 -12.37 -0.78
C ALA A 193 6.56 -13.43 0.00
N ALA A 194 5.24 -13.48 -0.16
CA ALA A 194 4.42 -14.51 0.49
C ALA A 194 4.79 -15.94 0.04
N ASP A 195 4.70 -16.89 0.96
CA ASP A 195 4.93 -18.31 0.70
C ASP A 195 3.63 -19.11 0.83
N VAL A 196 3.31 -19.92 -0.17
CA VAL A 196 2.13 -20.80 -0.15
C VAL A 196 2.53 -22.09 0.56
N LYS A 197 2.20 -22.19 1.85
CA LYS A 197 2.53 -23.34 2.70
C LYS A 197 1.70 -24.58 2.36
N ARG A 198 0.49 -24.38 1.84
CA ARG A 198 -0.39 -25.45 1.33
C ARG A 198 -1.25 -24.89 0.20
N PRO A 199 -1.27 -25.48 -1.00
CA PRO A 199 -2.21 -25.08 -2.05
C PRO A 199 -3.63 -25.55 -1.72
N GLY A 200 -4.63 -24.82 -2.22
CA GLY A 200 -6.05 -25.18 -2.10
C GLY A 200 -6.88 -24.37 -3.09
N ARG A 201 -8.18 -24.70 -3.21
CA ARG A 201 -9.06 -24.10 -4.23
C ARG A 201 -10.38 -23.58 -3.69
N ASP A 202 -10.78 -23.99 -2.49
CA ASP A 202 -12.11 -23.71 -1.94
C ASP A 202 -12.10 -22.49 -1.01
N ALA A 203 -10.98 -22.23 -0.32
CA ALA A 203 -10.77 -21.02 0.49
C ALA A 203 -9.27 -20.73 0.67
N THR A 204 -8.88 -19.46 0.85
CA THR A 204 -7.52 -19.05 1.21
C THR A 204 -7.48 -18.51 2.65
N VAL A 205 -6.57 -19.06 3.46
CA VAL A 205 -6.28 -18.61 4.82
C VAL A 205 -4.91 -17.94 4.83
N ILE A 206 -4.89 -16.64 5.16
CA ILE A 206 -3.67 -15.87 5.36
C ILE A 206 -3.31 -15.96 6.85
N ALA A 207 -2.15 -16.52 7.17
CA ALA A 207 -1.73 -16.76 8.54
C ALA A 207 -0.24 -16.49 8.71
N THR A 208 0.16 -15.98 9.87
CA THR A 208 1.57 -15.70 10.21
C THR A 208 1.99 -16.49 11.45
N ALA A 209 3.28 -16.80 11.55
CA ALA A 209 3.90 -17.47 12.69
C ALA A 209 3.12 -18.70 13.19
N ARG A 210 2.73 -18.72 14.47
CA ARG A 210 2.03 -19.84 15.10
C ARG A 210 0.70 -20.17 14.43
N MET A 211 0.03 -19.17 13.84
CA MET A 211 -1.23 -19.40 13.15
C MET A 211 -1.03 -20.18 11.85
N VAL A 212 0.15 -20.14 11.21
CA VAL A 212 0.43 -21.02 10.04
C VAL A 212 0.23 -22.48 10.43
N HIS A 213 0.79 -22.91 11.57
CA HIS A 213 0.67 -24.30 12.03
C HIS A 213 -0.76 -24.67 12.40
N ALA A 214 -1.48 -23.78 13.07
CA ALA A 214 -2.89 -23.98 13.40
C ALA A 214 -3.77 -24.06 12.14
N SER A 215 -3.52 -23.20 11.16
CA SER A 215 -4.22 -23.18 9.87
C SER A 215 -3.90 -24.40 9.03
N LEU A 216 -2.66 -24.87 9.00
CA LEU A 216 -2.28 -26.12 8.32
C LEU A 216 -2.96 -27.34 8.94
N GLU A 217 -3.06 -27.40 10.27
CA GLU A 217 -3.80 -28.45 10.97
C GLU A 217 -5.30 -28.38 10.66
N ALA A 218 -5.90 -27.18 10.68
CA ALA A 218 -7.31 -26.99 10.32
C ALA A 218 -7.58 -27.37 8.86
N ALA A 219 -6.69 -26.97 7.93
CA ALA A 219 -6.79 -27.32 6.52
C ALA A 219 -6.69 -28.84 6.29
N ARG A 220 -5.85 -29.56 7.06
CA ARG A 220 -5.80 -31.03 7.01
C ARG A 220 -7.11 -31.67 7.43
N ARG A 221 -7.76 -31.18 8.49
CA ARG A 221 -9.07 -31.68 8.95
C ARG A 221 -10.17 -31.39 7.93
N LEU A 222 -10.20 -30.18 7.37
CA LEU A 222 -11.17 -29.81 6.33
C LEU A 222 -10.99 -30.62 5.04
N ALA A 223 -9.77 -31.03 4.71
CA ALA A 223 -9.52 -31.92 3.58
C ALA A 223 -10.17 -33.31 3.76
N GLU A 224 -10.33 -33.80 5.01
CA GLU A 224 -11.07 -35.03 5.30
C GLU A 224 -12.58 -34.90 4.99
N GLU A 225 -13.09 -33.66 4.98
CA GLU A 225 -14.47 -33.32 4.58
C GLU A 225 -14.58 -32.94 3.09
N GLY A 226 -13.48 -33.01 2.33
CA GLY A 226 -13.43 -32.67 0.91
C GLY A 226 -13.28 -31.17 0.60
N ILE A 227 -12.90 -30.36 1.59
CA ILE A 227 -12.68 -28.90 1.45
C ILE A 227 -11.18 -28.61 1.36
N GLU A 228 -10.72 -28.08 0.23
CA GLU A 228 -9.32 -27.77 -0.04
C GLU A 228 -8.98 -26.32 0.27
N VAL A 229 -8.36 -26.09 1.44
CA VAL A 229 -7.97 -24.77 1.91
C VAL A 229 -6.50 -24.46 1.58
N GLU A 230 -6.29 -23.34 0.89
CA GLU A 230 -4.97 -22.77 0.68
C GLU A 230 -4.50 -22.06 1.95
N VAL A 231 -3.25 -22.26 2.36
CA VAL A 231 -2.64 -21.56 3.51
C VAL A 231 -1.44 -20.77 3.00
N VAL A 232 -1.52 -19.44 3.11
CA VAL A 232 -0.50 -18.49 2.67
C VAL A 232 0.12 -17.82 3.89
N ASP A 233 1.45 -17.83 3.94
CA ASP A 233 2.26 -17.08 4.91
C ASP A 233 2.77 -15.80 4.24
N PRO A 234 2.17 -14.62 4.53
CA PRO A 234 2.60 -13.36 3.95
C PRO A 234 3.89 -12.92 4.63
N THR A 235 4.98 -13.45 4.12
CA THR A 235 6.36 -13.07 4.41
C THR A 235 6.66 -11.58 4.06
N GLY A 236 5.70 -10.87 3.44
CA GLY A 236 5.41 -9.44 3.65
C GLY A 236 4.05 -9.00 3.08
N LEU A 237 3.69 -7.72 3.25
CA LEU A 237 2.33 -7.18 3.00
C LEU A 237 2.38 -5.91 2.12
N VAL A 238 1.45 -5.80 1.17
CA VAL A 238 1.15 -4.54 0.45
C VAL A 238 -0.13 -3.96 1.05
N PRO A 239 -0.09 -2.77 1.68
CA PRO A 239 -1.27 -2.19 2.32
C PRO A 239 -2.30 -1.70 1.28
N VAL A 240 -3.52 -2.24 1.41
CA VAL A 240 -4.73 -1.70 0.77
C VAL A 240 -5.61 -1.14 1.88
N VAL A 241 -5.75 0.17 1.91
CA VAL A 241 -6.48 0.90 2.95
C VAL A 241 -7.85 1.31 2.40
N ASP A 242 -8.92 0.92 3.09
CA ASP A 242 -10.27 1.39 2.79
C ASP A 242 -10.65 2.51 3.77
N MET A 243 -10.87 3.72 3.26
CA MET A 243 -11.22 4.88 4.07
C MET A 243 -12.74 5.02 4.33
N HIS A 244 -13.56 4.09 3.82
CA HIS A 244 -15.02 4.05 3.89
C HIS A 244 -15.76 5.25 3.26
N PHE A 245 -15.38 6.48 3.60
CA PHE A 245 -15.81 7.72 2.97
C PHE A 245 -14.59 8.62 2.73
N ALA A 246 -14.46 9.13 1.51
CA ALA A 246 -13.34 9.98 1.11
C ALA A 246 -13.20 11.23 1.99
N ASP A 247 -14.29 11.78 2.51
CA ASP A 247 -14.32 12.97 3.39
C ASP A 247 -13.38 12.86 4.60
N PHE A 248 -13.23 11.66 5.18
CA PHE A 248 -12.42 11.43 6.38
C PHE A 248 -10.93 11.26 6.11
N VAL A 249 -10.50 11.24 4.84
CA VAL A 249 -9.07 11.27 4.50
C VAL A 249 -8.37 12.50 5.10
N THR A 250 -9.13 13.56 5.38
CA THR A 250 -8.63 14.77 6.05
C THR A 250 -8.04 14.51 7.42
N CYS A 251 -8.51 13.47 8.13
CA CYS A 251 -7.94 13.03 9.39
C CYS A 251 -6.54 12.40 9.22
N ALA A 252 -6.20 11.93 8.02
CA ALA A 252 -4.93 11.30 7.66
C ALA A 252 -4.13 12.15 6.66
N MET A 253 -4.38 13.47 6.60
CA MET A 253 -3.80 14.33 5.57
C MET A 253 -2.27 14.41 5.68
N ASP A 254 -1.72 14.39 6.91
CA ASP A 254 -0.26 14.40 7.08
C ASP A 254 0.35 13.12 6.50
N GLU A 255 -0.22 11.97 6.84
CA GLU A 255 0.22 10.67 6.37
C GLU A 255 0.11 10.57 4.84
N VAL A 256 -0.98 11.06 4.26
CA VAL A 256 -1.20 10.98 2.81
C VAL A 256 -0.33 11.98 2.04
N VAL A 257 -0.33 13.26 2.44
CA VAL A 257 0.28 14.35 1.65
C VAL A 257 1.75 14.58 2.01
N ASN A 258 2.09 14.52 3.29
CA ASN A 258 3.44 14.86 3.75
C ASN A 258 4.33 13.62 3.88
N GLN A 259 3.77 12.45 4.20
CA GLN A 259 4.52 11.21 4.32
C GLN A 259 4.51 10.42 3.01
N ILE A 260 3.45 9.66 2.70
CA ILE A 260 3.48 8.66 1.62
C ILE A 260 3.70 9.30 0.24
N ALA A 261 3.06 10.43 -0.07
CA ALA A 261 3.26 11.13 -1.35
C ALA A 261 4.71 11.55 -1.57
N LYS A 262 5.42 11.91 -0.48
CA LYS A 262 6.78 12.41 -0.57
C LYS A 262 7.81 11.31 -0.46
N SER A 263 7.46 10.17 0.15
CA SER A 263 8.36 9.03 0.38
C SER A 263 9.31 8.79 -0.78
N ARG A 264 8.82 8.46 -1.98
CA ARG A 264 9.72 8.12 -3.08
C ARG A 264 10.72 9.23 -3.44
N TYR A 265 10.29 10.49 -3.42
CA TYR A 265 11.13 11.64 -3.73
C TYR A 265 12.11 11.95 -2.62
N MET A 266 11.59 11.97 -1.38
CA MET A 266 12.37 12.04 -0.17
C MET A 266 13.49 11.02 -0.27
N PHE A 267 13.18 9.75 -0.52
CA PHE A 267 14.13 8.64 -0.54
C PHE A 267 14.97 8.57 -1.83
N GLY A 268 14.95 9.58 -2.70
CA GLY A 268 15.72 9.61 -3.95
C GLY A 268 15.42 8.43 -4.89
N GLY A 269 14.22 7.85 -4.81
CA GLY A 269 13.80 6.66 -5.56
C GLY A 269 14.37 5.34 -5.04
N GLN A 270 15.08 5.33 -3.90
CA GLN A 270 15.71 4.12 -3.34
C GLN A 270 14.70 3.10 -2.82
N PHE A 271 13.51 3.55 -2.42
CA PHE A 271 12.43 2.71 -1.93
C PHE A 271 11.12 2.98 -2.68
N ALA A 272 10.35 1.92 -2.88
CA ALA A 272 8.95 2.00 -3.28
C ALA A 272 8.08 2.35 -2.07
N CYS A 273 6.93 3.00 -2.31
CA CYS A 273 5.88 3.21 -1.31
C CYS A 273 4.55 2.66 -1.85
N PRO A 274 4.43 1.32 -1.96
CA PRO A 274 3.25 0.69 -2.56
C PRO A 274 2.08 0.71 -1.58
N VAL A 275 1.31 1.81 -1.59
CA VAL A 275 0.11 1.96 -0.77
C VAL A 275 -1.06 2.26 -1.68
N THR A 276 -2.12 1.46 -1.62
CA THR A 276 -3.38 1.74 -2.31
C THR A 276 -4.41 2.23 -1.31
N LEU A 277 -4.89 3.46 -1.46
CA LEU A 277 -6.01 4.00 -0.67
C LEU A 277 -7.27 3.99 -1.52
N ARG A 278 -8.29 3.29 -1.04
CA ARG A 278 -9.62 3.21 -1.62
C ARG A 278 -10.56 4.16 -0.87
N MET A 279 -11.21 5.04 -1.62
CA MET A 279 -11.97 6.15 -1.06
C MET A 279 -13.32 6.26 -1.75
N PRO A 280 -14.38 5.68 -1.16
CA PRO A 280 -15.72 5.83 -1.67
C PRO A 280 -16.20 7.28 -1.55
N TYR A 281 -16.67 7.90 -2.64
CA TYR A 281 -17.06 9.32 -2.68
C TYR A 281 -18.36 9.57 -3.46
N GLY A 282 -18.76 10.84 -3.53
CA GLY A 282 -19.78 11.35 -4.45
C GLY A 282 -21.17 11.56 -3.83
N ILE A 283 -22.00 12.35 -4.52
CA ILE A 283 -23.35 12.75 -4.10
C ILE A 283 -24.33 11.58 -4.31
N GLY A 284 -25.23 11.40 -3.34
CA GLY A 284 -26.36 10.49 -3.45
C GLY A 284 -26.61 9.67 -2.20
N ARG A 285 -27.79 9.06 -2.16
CA ARG A 285 -28.32 8.28 -1.03
C ARG A 285 -28.45 9.08 0.26
N SER A 286 -28.58 10.40 0.17
CA SER A 286 -28.73 11.27 1.34
C SER A 286 -27.56 11.12 2.32
N GLY A 287 -26.31 11.11 1.82
CA GLY A 287 -25.11 11.04 2.67
C GLY A 287 -24.85 12.31 3.48
N GLY A 288 -25.39 13.45 3.00
CA GLY A 288 -25.19 14.77 3.59
C GLY A 288 -23.76 15.30 3.47
N GLY A 289 -23.49 16.44 4.10
CA GLY A 289 -22.26 17.21 3.89
C GLY A 289 -20.95 16.60 4.41
N HIS A 290 -20.99 15.48 5.15
CA HIS A 290 -19.79 14.80 5.69
C HIS A 290 -19.50 13.45 5.04
N HIS A 291 -20.30 13.03 4.07
CA HIS A 291 -20.08 11.78 3.36
C HIS A 291 -20.18 11.94 1.85
N SER A 292 -20.55 13.10 1.32
CA SER A 292 -20.88 13.27 -0.11
C SER A 292 -19.94 14.20 -0.85
N ASN A 293 -18.82 14.61 -0.25
CA ASN A 293 -17.91 15.54 -0.92
C ASN A 293 -17.09 14.84 -2.00
N SER A 294 -16.77 15.60 -3.04
CA SER A 294 -15.71 15.28 -4.02
C SER A 294 -14.43 15.96 -3.55
N VAL A 295 -13.44 15.17 -3.16
CA VAL A 295 -12.21 15.65 -2.49
C VAL A 295 -10.95 15.40 -3.32
N GLU A 296 -11.10 14.87 -4.52
CA GLU A 296 -10.03 14.49 -5.44
C GLU A 296 -9.13 15.69 -5.74
N ALA A 297 -9.75 16.87 -5.93
CA ALA A 297 -9.06 18.12 -6.24
C ALA A 297 -8.02 18.52 -5.19
N TRP A 298 -8.19 18.12 -3.92
CA TRP A 298 -7.18 18.35 -2.88
C TRP A 298 -5.88 17.61 -3.15
N PHE A 299 -5.93 16.45 -3.81
CA PHE A 299 -4.78 15.58 -4.02
C PHE A 299 -4.16 15.72 -5.40
N VAL A 300 -4.91 16.20 -6.41
CA VAL A 300 -4.35 16.47 -7.75
C VAL A 300 -3.16 17.42 -7.69
N ASN A 301 -3.16 18.36 -6.73
CA ASN A 301 -2.07 19.31 -6.53
C ASN A 301 -0.92 18.77 -5.64
N THR A 302 -0.93 17.48 -5.27
CA THR A 302 0.06 16.87 -4.39
C THR A 302 1.01 15.98 -5.19
N PRO A 303 2.23 16.46 -5.53
CA PRO A 303 3.21 15.66 -6.26
C PRO A 303 3.60 14.40 -5.50
N GLY A 304 3.71 13.30 -6.24
CA GLY A 304 4.11 11.98 -5.77
C GLY A 304 2.95 11.03 -5.41
N LEU A 305 1.71 11.50 -5.53
CA LEU A 305 0.53 10.64 -5.57
C LEU A 305 0.16 10.30 -7.02
N LYS A 306 -0.42 9.12 -7.21
CA LYS A 306 -1.18 8.75 -8.41
C LYS A 306 -2.65 8.66 -8.05
N ILE A 307 -3.53 9.04 -8.97
CA ILE A 307 -4.97 9.17 -8.72
C ILE A 307 -5.76 8.61 -9.90
N CYS A 308 -6.64 7.65 -9.63
CA CYS A 308 -7.58 7.12 -10.60
C CYS A 308 -9.02 7.06 -10.10
N ILE A 309 -9.96 7.11 -11.03
CA ILE A 309 -11.39 7.25 -10.80
C ILE A 309 -12.13 6.29 -11.76
N PRO A 310 -12.42 5.05 -11.34
CA PRO A 310 -13.10 4.09 -12.20
C PRO A 310 -14.57 4.47 -12.44
N SER A 311 -15.02 4.36 -13.69
CA SER A 311 -16.41 4.64 -14.09
C SER A 311 -17.21 3.40 -14.52
N THR A 312 -16.53 2.29 -14.84
CA THR A 312 -17.15 1.02 -15.26
C THR A 312 -16.64 -0.16 -14.44
N PRO A 313 -17.33 -1.32 -14.41
CA PRO A 313 -16.82 -2.52 -13.76
C PRO A 313 -15.46 -3.00 -14.27
N ALA A 314 -15.21 -2.88 -15.59
CA ALA A 314 -13.91 -3.19 -16.18
C ALA A 314 -12.81 -2.24 -15.68
N ASP A 315 -13.10 -0.94 -15.63
CA ASP A 315 -12.17 0.07 -15.09
C ASP A 315 -11.89 -0.18 -13.60
N ALA A 316 -12.92 -0.44 -12.79
CA ALA A 316 -12.77 -0.71 -11.36
C ALA A 316 -11.85 -1.91 -11.10
N ARG A 317 -12.05 -3.02 -11.82
CA ARG A 317 -11.17 -4.19 -11.71
C ARG A 317 -9.75 -3.87 -12.19
N GLY A 318 -9.61 -3.29 -13.38
CA GLY A 318 -8.30 -3.08 -14.01
C GLY A 318 -7.44 -2.03 -13.31
N LEU A 319 -8.02 -0.92 -12.88
CA LEU A 319 -7.32 0.17 -12.17
C LEU A 319 -6.95 -0.24 -10.76
N LEU A 320 -7.84 -0.91 -10.01
CA LEU A 320 -7.51 -1.42 -8.67
C LEU A 320 -6.33 -2.39 -8.71
N LYS A 321 -6.34 -3.29 -9.69
CA LYS A 321 -5.24 -4.25 -9.90
C LYS A 321 -3.93 -3.59 -10.31
N THR A 322 -4.00 -2.46 -11.00
CA THR A 322 -2.83 -1.66 -11.37
C THR A 322 -2.30 -0.91 -10.16
N ALA A 323 -3.18 -0.28 -9.37
CA ALA A 323 -2.86 0.43 -8.15
C ALA A 323 -2.16 -0.45 -7.10
N ILE A 324 -2.69 -1.65 -6.83
CA ILE A 324 -2.10 -2.60 -5.87
C ILE A 324 -0.67 -3.02 -6.27
N ARG A 325 -0.39 -3.05 -7.58
CA ARG A 325 0.91 -3.46 -8.13
C ARG A 325 1.84 -2.28 -8.42
N ASP A 326 1.37 -1.05 -8.21
CA ASP A 326 2.16 0.14 -8.45
C ASP A 326 3.14 0.35 -7.29
N PRO A 327 4.41 0.67 -7.58
CA PRO A 327 5.41 0.91 -6.53
C PRO A 327 5.24 2.27 -5.83
N ASP A 328 4.29 3.10 -6.26
CA ASP A 328 4.02 4.43 -5.71
C ASP A 328 2.63 4.47 -5.04
N PRO A 329 2.36 5.46 -4.17
CA PRO A 329 1.06 5.59 -3.54
C PRO A 329 -0.02 5.91 -4.57
N VAL A 330 -1.10 5.12 -4.58
CA VAL A 330 -2.24 5.30 -5.49
C VAL A 330 -3.52 5.54 -4.71
N LEU A 331 -4.19 6.64 -5.02
CA LEU A 331 -5.53 6.97 -4.54
C LEU A 331 -6.56 6.53 -5.57
N ILE A 332 -7.53 5.72 -5.15
CA ILE A 332 -8.67 5.30 -5.97
C ILE A 332 -9.93 5.94 -5.39
N PHE A 333 -10.55 6.82 -6.17
CA PHE A 333 -11.83 7.42 -5.81
C PHE A 333 -12.96 6.65 -6.45
N GLU A 334 -13.73 5.93 -5.63
CA GLU A 334 -14.78 5.03 -6.09
C GLU A 334 -16.15 5.70 -5.88
N HIS A 335 -16.81 6.12 -6.94
CA HIS A 335 -18.09 6.80 -6.80
C HIS A 335 -19.19 5.82 -6.32
N ARG A 336 -19.77 6.05 -5.14
CA ARG A 336 -20.70 5.10 -4.48
C ARG A 336 -21.95 4.79 -5.29
N GLY A 337 -22.41 5.75 -6.09
CA GLY A 337 -23.53 5.58 -7.03
C GLY A 337 -23.29 4.50 -8.09
N LEU A 338 -22.04 4.11 -8.34
CA LEU A 338 -21.66 3.15 -9.38
C LEU A 338 -21.56 1.70 -8.90
N TYR A 339 -21.63 1.44 -7.58
CA TYR A 339 -21.37 0.10 -7.01
C TYR A 339 -22.35 -0.98 -7.48
N ARG A 340 -23.50 -0.59 -8.03
CA ARG A 340 -24.52 -1.52 -8.57
C ARG A 340 -24.61 -1.48 -10.09
N VAL A 341 -23.77 -0.71 -10.77
CA VAL A 341 -23.69 -0.72 -12.22
C VAL A 341 -23.05 -2.03 -12.67
N THR A 342 -23.70 -2.71 -13.60
CA THR A 342 -23.21 -3.94 -14.22
C THR A 342 -22.63 -3.63 -15.59
N GLY A 343 -21.70 -4.47 -16.04
CA GLY A 343 -21.00 -4.32 -17.31
C GLY A 343 -20.08 -5.50 -17.54
N GLU A 344 -19.63 -5.67 -18.77
CA GLU A 344 -18.70 -6.74 -19.12
C GLU A 344 -17.34 -6.50 -18.44
N VAL A 345 -16.76 -7.58 -17.92
CA VAL A 345 -15.45 -7.56 -17.27
C VAL A 345 -14.60 -8.66 -17.91
N PRO A 346 -13.44 -8.35 -18.50
CA PRO A 346 -12.57 -9.36 -19.09
C PRO A 346 -12.17 -10.44 -18.06
N GLU A 347 -12.32 -11.72 -18.40
CA GLU A 347 -11.89 -12.83 -17.53
C GLU A 347 -10.38 -12.82 -17.32
N ALA A 348 -9.60 -12.55 -18.38
CA ALA A 348 -8.15 -12.45 -18.33
C ALA A 348 -7.69 -11.43 -17.26
N ASP A 349 -6.50 -11.66 -16.67
CA ASP A 349 -5.86 -10.70 -15.76
C ASP A 349 -5.42 -9.44 -16.52
N THR A 350 -6.38 -8.57 -16.80
CA THR A 350 -6.18 -7.34 -17.56
C THR A 350 -5.93 -6.19 -16.60
N LEU A 351 -4.82 -5.49 -16.82
CA LEU A 351 -4.49 -4.23 -16.17
C LEU A 351 -4.97 -3.07 -17.02
N VAL A 352 -5.44 -2.01 -16.38
CA VAL A 352 -5.70 -0.72 -17.04
C VAL A 352 -4.59 0.23 -16.59
N PRO A 353 -3.67 0.63 -17.49
CA PRO A 353 -2.60 1.55 -17.14
C PRO A 353 -3.15 2.87 -16.57
N LEU A 354 -2.48 3.39 -15.55
CA LEU A 354 -2.73 4.75 -15.06
C LEU A 354 -2.31 5.76 -16.12
N GLY A 355 -3.08 6.84 -16.26
CA GLY A 355 -2.82 7.87 -17.27
C GLY A 355 -3.22 7.49 -18.69
N THR A 356 -4.20 6.60 -18.85
CA THR A 356 -4.81 6.30 -20.15
C THR A 356 -6.29 6.66 -20.11
N ALA A 357 -6.77 7.52 -21.00
CA ALA A 357 -8.19 7.86 -21.13
C ALA A 357 -8.92 6.81 -21.99
N ASP A 358 -10.25 6.78 -21.92
CA ASP A 358 -11.11 5.88 -22.70
C ASP A 358 -12.22 6.66 -23.39
N VAL A 359 -12.31 6.55 -24.71
CA VAL A 359 -13.41 7.12 -25.49
C VAL A 359 -14.60 6.17 -25.40
N LYS A 360 -15.51 6.46 -24.46
CA LYS A 360 -16.71 5.64 -24.19
C LYS A 360 -17.72 5.69 -25.34
N ARG A 361 -17.76 6.80 -26.08
CA ARG A 361 -18.61 6.98 -27.27
C ARG A 361 -17.91 7.93 -28.24
N PRO A 362 -17.67 7.56 -29.52
CA PRO A 362 -17.14 8.48 -30.52
C PRO A 362 -18.20 9.51 -30.93
N GLY A 363 -17.75 10.69 -31.34
CA GLY A 363 -18.60 11.78 -31.83
C GLY A 363 -17.79 12.83 -32.60
N ARG A 364 -18.46 13.85 -33.12
CA ARG A 364 -17.83 14.88 -33.97
C ARG A 364 -18.26 16.32 -33.66
N ASP A 365 -19.38 16.52 -32.97
CA ASP A 365 -19.95 17.86 -32.81
C ASP A 365 -19.49 18.53 -31.51
N ALA A 366 -19.25 17.76 -30.45
CA ALA A 366 -18.66 18.24 -29.19
C ALA A 366 -18.01 17.08 -28.41
N THR A 367 -16.97 17.37 -27.63
CA THR A 367 -16.37 16.43 -26.67
C THR A 367 -16.87 16.72 -25.26
N VAL A 368 -17.42 15.70 -24.60
CA VAL A 368 -17.73 15.71 -23.17
C VAL A 368 -16.66 14.90 -22.42
N ILE A 369 -15.84 15.58 -21.63
CA ILE A 369 -14.87 14.96 -20.72
C ILE A 369 -15.58 14.73 -19.39
N ALA A 370 -15.83 13.47 -19.03
CA ALA A 370 -16.66 13.12 -17.88
C ALA A 370 -15.94 12.20 -16.89
N THR A 371 -16.14 12.42 -15.59
CA THR A 371 -15.55 11.58 -14.53
C THR A 371 -16.60 10.78 -13.77
N ALA A 372 -16.26 9.55 -13.41
CA ALA A 372 -17.10 8.65 -12.60
C ALA A 372 -18.56 8.59 -13.07
N ARG A 373 -19.51 8.95 -12.21
CA ARG A 373 -20.94 8.90 -12.50
C ARG A 373 -21.35 9.81 -13.66
N MET A 374 -20.64 10.91 -13.86
CA MET A 374 -20.94 11.82 -14.97
C MET A 374 -20.64 11.20 -16.33
N VAL A 375 -19.86 10.13 -16.42
CA VAL A 375 -19.71 9.34 -17.67
C VAL A 375 -21.07 8.79 -18.11
N HIS A 376 -21.83 8.20 -17.18
CA HIS A 376 -23.14 7.61 -17.46
C HIS A 376 -24.19 8.69 -17.78
N ALA A 377 -24.17 9.81 -17.06
CA ALA A 377 -25.03 10.95 -17.36
C ALA A 377 -24.72 11.53 -18.76
N SER A 378 -23.44 11.59 -19.14
CA SER A 378 -23.00 12.09 -20.44
C SER A 378 -23.32 11.15 -21.60
N LEU A 379 -23.25 9.83 -21.39
CA LEU A 379 -23.69 8.84 -22.38
C LEU A 379 -25.20 8.93 -22.63
N GLU A 380 -26.00 9.13 -21.58
CA GLU A 380 -27.44 9.36 -21.72
C GLU A 380 -27.74 10.69 -22.43
N ALA A 381 -27.02 11.77 -22.11
CA ALA A 381 -27.14 13.05 -22.80
C ALA A 381 -26.77 12.92 -24.29
N ALA A 382 -25.68 12.22 -24.62
CA ALA A 382 -25.25 11.97 -25.99
C ALA A 382 -26.30 11.16 -26.77
N ARG A 383 -26.95 10.17 -26.13
CA ARG A 383 -28.05 9.41 -26.75
C ARG A 383 -29.23 10.31 -27.12
N ARG A 384 -29.64 11.21 -26.22
CA ARG A 384 -30.73 12.17 -26.47
C ARG A 384 -30.39 13.14 -27.60
N LEU A 385 -29.18 13.70 -27.57
CA LEU A 385 -28.71 14.64 -28.59
C LEU A 385 -28.55 14.00 -29.98
N ALA A 386 -28.22 12.70 -30.05
CA ALA A 386 -28.17 11.98 -31.32
C ALA A 386 -29.54 11.87 -32.01
N GLU A 387 -30.65 11.87 -31.25
CA GLU A 387 -32.01 11.93 -31.80
C GLU A 387 -32.27 13.26 -32.55
N GLU A 388 -31.50 14.30 -32.24
CA GLU A 388 -31.51 15.62 -32.89
C GLU A 388 -30.39 15.77 -33.95
N GLY A 389 -29.63 14.69 -34.22
CA GLY A 389 -28.51 14.68 -35.17
C GLY A 389 -27.20 15.24 -34.63
N ILE A 390 -27.09 15.44 -33.31
CA ILE A 390 -25.88 15.94 -32.64
C ILE A 390 -25.09 14.75 -32.06
N GLU A 391 -23.91 14.51 -32.61
CA GLU A 391 -23.00 13.42 -32.27
C GLU A 391 -21.94 13.86 -31.26
N VAL A 392 -22.20 13.61 -29.98
CA VAL A 392 -21.30 13.93 -28.86
C VAL A 392 -20.30 12.82 -28.60
N GLU A 393 -19.02 13.16 -28.57
CA GLU A 393 -17.96 12.27 -28.10
C GLU A 393 -17.91 12.29 -26.56
N VAL A 394 -17.90 11.13 -25.90
CA VAL A 394 -17.79 11.02 -24.44
C VAL A 394 -16.47 10.35 -24.10
N VAL A 395 -15.64 11.06 -23.33
CA VAL A 395 -14.29 10.63 -22.95
C VAL A 395 -14.19 10.56 -21.43
N ASP A 396 -13.76 9.41 -20.93
CA ASP A 396 -13.46 9.20 -19.51
C ASP A 396 -11.93 9.26 -19.31
N PRO A 397 -11.40 10.24 -18.56
CA PRO A 397 -9.97 10.31 -18.28
C PRO A 397 -9.41 9.08 -17.56
N ARG A 398 -10.23 8.37 -16.76
CA ARG A 398 -9.90 7.25 -15.84
C ARG A 398 -8.86 7.56 -14.77
N SER A 399 -7.86 8.38 -15.06
CA SER A 399 -6.80 8.85 -14.17
C SER A 399 -6.76 10.37 -14.18
N LEU A 400 -6.59 10.96 -12.99
CA LEU A 400 -6.30 12.38 -12.85
C LEU A 400 -4.79 12.60 -12.75
N VAL A 401 -4.06 11.67 -12.12
CA VAL A 401 -2.61 11.76 -11.99
C VAL A 401 -1.99 10.37 -12.21
N PRO A 402 -1.19 10.16 -13.26
CA PRO A 402 -1.03 11.05 -14.42
C PRO A 402 -2.32 11.21 -15.23
N LEU A 403 -2.45 12.33 -15.94
CA LEU A 403 -3.55 12.61 -16.88
C LEU A 403 -3.12 12.28 -18.30
N ASP A 404 -4.00 11.64 -19.07
CA ASP A 404 -3.80 11.40 -20.50
C ASP A 404 -4.10 12.67 -21.32
N ARG A 405 -3.17 13.63 -21.28
CA ARG A 405 -3.34 14.92 -21.97
C ARG A 405 -3.48 14.77 -23.48
N GLU A 406 -2.75 13.84 -24.08
CA GLU A 406 -2.73 13.63 -25.53
C GLU A 406 -4.08 13.11 -26.03
N ALA A 407 -4.64 12.08 -25.39
CA ALA A 407 -5.95 11.56 -25.78
C ALA A 407 -7.06 12.60 -25.63
N LEU A 408 -7.03 13.41 -24.55
CA LEU A 408 -7.99 14.50 -24.38
C LEU A 408 -7.83 15.56 -25.47
N ALA A 409 -6.60 15.99 -25.76
CA ALA A 409 -6.32 16.98 -26.80
C ALA A 409 -6.76 16.49 -28.19
N ASP A 410 -6.53 15.23 -28.52
CA ASP A 410 -6.97 14.65 -29.79
C ASP A 410 -8.49 14.63 -29.92
N SER A 411 -9.21 14.37 -28.83
CA SER A 411 -10.67 14.51 -28.78
C SER A 411 -11.12 15.95 -29.03
N VAL A 412 -10.48 16.94 -28.39
CA VAL A 412 -10.81 18.36 -28.59
C VAL A 412 -10.53 18.79 -30.02
N ARG A 413 -9.40 18.41 -30.62
CA ARG A 413 -9.06 18.73 -32.03
C ARG A 413 -10.09 18.21 -33.03
N ARG A 414 -10.76 17.09 -32.72
CA ARG A 414 -11.78 16.51 -33.60
C ARG A 414 -13.11 17.26 -33.55
N THR A 415 -13.46 17.84 -32.41
CA THR A 415 -14.82 18.37 -32.17
C THR A 415 -14.87 19.89 -31.99
N ASN A 416 -13.71 20.50 -31.69
CA ASN A 416 -13.49 21.93 -31.47
C ASN A 416 -14.33 22.55 -30.34
N ARG A 417 -15.09 21.76 -29.57
CA ARG A 417 -16.02 22.23 -28.54
C ARG A 417 -16.00 21.28 -27.35
N VAL A 418 -15.91 21.82 -26.15
CA VAL A 418 -15.68 21.01 -24.94
C VAL A 418 -16.67 21.32 -23.84
N VAL A 419 -17.23 20.26 -23.25
CA VAL A 419 -17.95 20.29 -21.99
C VAL A 419 -17.22 19.39 -21.00
N ILE A 420 -16.94 19.88 -19.80
CA ILE A 420 -16.39 19.05 -18.71
C ILE A 420 -17.49 18.75 -17.71
N ALA A 421 -17.72 17.47 -17.42
CA ALA A 421 -18.78 17.00 -16.54
C ALA A 421 -18.21 16.25 -15.33
N GLU A 422 -18.34 16.85 -14.14
CA GLU A 422 -17.91 16.28 -12.87
C GLU A 422 -19.03 16.43 -11.82
N GLU A 423 -18.89 15.76 -10.67
CA GLU A 423 -19.85 15.91 -9.56
C GLU A 423 -19.38 16.91 -8.49
N GLY A 424 -18.09 17.27 -8.49
CA GLY A 424 -17.52 18.18 -7.52
C GLY A 424 -18.07 19.61 -7.58
N PRO A 425 -17.66 20.48 -6.65
CA PRO A 425 -18.06 21.89 -6.68
C PRO A 425 -17.56 22.60 -7.94
N MET A 426 -18.15 23.74 -8.32
CA MET A 426 -17.67 24.52 -9.47
C MET A 426 -16.33 25.22 -9.20
N ARG A 427 -16.04 25.54 -7.94
CA ARG A 427 -14.84 26.28 -7.51
C ARG A 427 -13.64 25.36 -7.27
N ALA A 428 -12.53 25.66 -7.95
CA ALA A 428 -11.21 25.02 -7.74
C ALA A 428 -11.26 23.48 -7.75
N SER A 429 -12.02 22.93 -8.69
CA SER A 429 -12.32 21.51 -8.83
C SER A 429 -11.46 20.82 -9.87
N VAL A 430 -11.63 19.50 -10.01
CA VAL A 430 -10.98 18.73 -11.07
C VAL A 430 -11.37 19.28 -12.44
N GLY A 431 -12.64 19.63 -12.65
CA GLY A 431 -13.11 20.21 -13.89
C GLY A 431 -12.57 21.62 -14.16
N ALA A 432 -12.31 22.42 -13.12
CA ALA A 432 -11.61 23.70 -13.30
C ALA A 432 -10.17 23.50 -13.80
N TRP A 433 -9.46 22.52 -13.23
CA TRP A 433 -8.10 22.17 -13.64
C TRP A 433 -8.07 21.51 -15.04
N LEU A 434 -9.01 20.63 -15.36
CA LEU A 434 -9.13 20.07 -16.72
C LEU A 434 -9.39 21.19 -17.74
N ALA A 435 -10.21 22.19 -17.41
CA ALA A 435 -10.43 23.33 -18.29
C ALA A 435 -9.15 24.13 -18.55
N SER A 436 -8.30 24.32 -17.53
CA SER A 436 -7.01 25.00 -17.73
C SER A 436 -6.06 24.17 -18.58
N VAL A 437 -5.99 22.85 -18.37
CA VAL A 437 -5.19 21.94 -19.19
C VAL A 437 -5.61 22.00 -20.67
N ILE A 438 -6.90 21.91 -20.94
CA ILE A 438 -7.41 21.98 -22.32
C ILE A 438 -7.16 23.36 -22.93
N ALA A 439 -7.35 24.44 -22.16
CA ALA A 439 -7.05 25.79 -22.65
C ALA A 439 -5.55 25.99 -22.93
N GLU A 440 -4.65 25.36 -22.17
CA GLU A 440 -3.20 25.39 -22.45
C GLU A 440 -2.84 24.59 -23.70
N ASP A 441 -3.41 23.39 -23.84
CA ASP A 441 -2.97 22.41 -24.85
C ASP A 441 -3.72 22.54 -26.19
N CYS A 442 -4.91 23.17 -26.20
CA CYS A 442 -5.85 23.19 -27.34
C CYS A 442 -6.48 24.56 -27.61
N PHE A 443 -5.89 25.68 -27.14
CA PHE A 443 -6.51 27.01 -27.27
C PHE A 443 -6.96 27.34 -28.70
N ASP A 444 -6.09 27.11 -29.68
CA ASP A 444 -6.33 27.42 -31.10
C ASP A 444 -7.32 26.45 -31.77
N ASP A 445 -7.59 25.31 -31.14
CA ASP A 445 -8.53 24.30 -31.63
C ASP A 445 -9.97 24.56 -31.15
N LEU A 446 -10.20 25.49 -30.22
CA LEU A 446 -11.51 25.74 -29.61
C LEU A 446 -12.35 26.76 -30.38
N ASP A 447 -13.51 26.33 -30.88
CA ASP A 447 -14.52 27.16 -31.54
C ASP A 447 -15.46 27.88 -30.55
N ALA A 448 -15.47 27.45 -29.28
CA ALA A 448 -16.34 28.00 -28.24
C ALA A 448 -15.67 27.92 -26.85
N PRO A 449 -16.07 28.77 -25.88
CA PRO A 449 -15.60 28.65 -24.51
C PRO A 449 -15.90 27.27 -23.91
N ILE A 450 -14.96 26.73 -23.14
CA ILE A 450 -15.13 25.46 -22.42
C ILE A 450 -16.29 25.61 -21.42
N ALA A 451 -17.32 24.78 -21.55
CA ALA A 451 -18.41 24.72 -20.58
C ALA A 451 -18.12 23.69 -19.48
N ARG A 452 -18.65 23.91 -18.28
CA ARG A 452 -18.51 22.99 -17.15
C ARG A 452 -19.88 22.68 -16.53
N VAL A 453 -20.10 21.41 -16.24
CA VAL A 453 -21.25 20.86 -15.51
C VAL A 453 -20.71 20.28 -14.21
N ALA A 454 -21.12 20.85 -13.09
CA ALA A 454 -20.69 20.45 -11.76
C ALA A 454 -21.77 20.79 -10.72
N ALA A 455 -21.60 20.33 -9.48
CA ALA A 455 -22.48 20.72 -8.39
C ALA A 455 -22.30 22.21 -8.05
N PRO A 456 -23.36 22.91 -7.59
CA PRO A 456 -23.24 24.28 -7.10
C PRO A 456 -22.32 24.34 -5.86
N ASP A 457 -21.71 25.49 -5.61
CA ASP A 457 -20.76 25.72 -4.50
C ASP A 457 -21.47 25.80 -3.13
N VAL A 458 -22.14 24.72 -2.73
CA VAL A 458 -22.89 24.58 -1.48
C VAL A 458 -22.56 23.24 -0.81
N PRO A 459 -22.66 23.14 0.52
CA PRO A 459 -22.60 21.85 1.21
C PRO A 459 -23.71 20.92 0.71
N ILE A 460 -23.39 19.64 0.54
CA ILE A 460 -24.36 18.67 0.03
C ILE A 460 -25.47 18.43 1.07
N PRO A 461 -26.74 18.69 0.71
CA PRO A 461 -27.86 18.56 1.63
C PRO A 461 -28.25 17.08 1.81
N PHE A 462 -28.72 16.73 3.02
CA PHE A 462 -29.27 15.40 3.31
C PHE A 462 -30.66 15.19 2.69
N SER A 463 -31.48 16.24 2.64
CA SER A 463 -32.87 16.16 2.18
C SER A 463 -32.96 15.71 0.71
N PRO A 464 -33.65 14.60 0.37
CA PRO A 464 -33.65 14.06 -0.99
C PRO A 464 -34.04 15.06 -2.09
N PRO A 465 -35.08 15.91 -1.92
CA PRO A 465 -35.40 16.94 -2.92
C PRO A 465 -34.29 17.97 -3.12
N LEU A 466 -33.57 18.34 -2.05
CA LEU A 466 -32.46 19.29 -2.15
C LEU A 466 -31.20 18.62 -2.70
N GLU A 467 -30.93 17.36 -2.35
CA GLU A 467 -29.82 16.58 -2.89
C GLU A 467 -29.99 16.41 -4.41
N GLY A 468 -31.20 16.08 -4.85
CA GLY A 468 -31.53 16.01 -6.28
C GLY A 468 -31.39 17.35 -7.01
N PHE A 469 -31.62 18.48 -6.34
CA PHE A 469 -31.46 19.81 -6.95
C PHE A 469 -29.99 20.19 -7.19
N VAL A 470 -29.08 19.77 -6.30
CA VAL A 470 -27.64 20.12 -6.43
C VAL A 470 -26.85 19.10 -7.25
N MET A 471 -27.41 17.93 -7.50
CA MET A 471 -26.75 16.84 -8.21
C MET A 471 -26.77 17.10 -9.72
N PRO A 472 -25.60 17.21 -10.39
CA PRO A 472 -25.56 17.33 -11.83
C PRO A 472 -26.07 16.05 -12.51
N ASP A 473 -26.74 16.21 -13.66
CA ASP A 473 -27.42 15.14 -14.37
C ASP A 473 -27.30 15.26 -15.90
N ALA A 474 -27.98 14.37 -16.63
CA ALA A 474 -27.96 14.36 -18.09
C ALA A 474 -28.59 15.61 -18.71
N GLU A 475 -29.60 16.22 -18.07
CA GLU A 475 -30.24 17.44 -18.58
C GLU A 475 -29.26 18.62 -18.55
N ALA A 476 -28.49 18.74 -17.47
CA ALA A 476 -27.42 19.74 -17.36
C ALA A 476 -26.35 19.57 -18.45
N VAL A 477 -25.96 18.33 -18.77
CA VAL A 477 -25.02 18.03 -19.86
C VAL A 477 -25.61 18.39 -21.23
N VAL A 478 -26.87 18.04 -21.50
CA VAL A 478 -27.57 18.42 -22.75
C VAL A 478 -27.59 19.94 -22.93
N ALA A 479 -27.92 20.67 -21.86
CA ALA A 479 -27.96 22.13 -21.89
C ALA A 479 -26.58 22.74 -22.17
N ALA A 480 -25.51 22.19 -21.57
CA ALA A 480 -24.14 22.64 -21.78
C ALA A 480 -23.64 22.35 -23.20
N VAL A 481 -23.93 21.17 -23.77
CA VAL A 481 -23.57 20.85 -25.17
C VAL A 481 -24.29 21.79 -26.14
N ARG A 482 -25.59 22.01 -25.94
CA ARG A 482 -26.34 22.99 -26.74
C ARG A 482 -25.81 24.41 -26.59
N HIS A 483 -25.19 24.75 -25.46
CA HIS A 483 -24.61 26.07 -25.25
C HIS A 483 -23.34 26.27 -26.09
N VAL A 484 -22.45 25.28 -26.16
CA VAL A 484 -21.19 25.38 -26.91
C VAL A 484 -21.36 25.21 -28.42
N LEU A 485 -22.51 24.68 -28.87
CA LEU A 485 -22.86 24.55 -30.29
C LEU A 485 -23.53 25.80 -30.91
N LYS A 486 -23.91 26.78 -30.09
CA LYS A 486 -24.45 28.07 -30.57
C LYS A 486 -23.34 28.98 -31.03
#